data_AF-A0A8T4M2G8-F1
#
_entry.id   AF-A0A8T4M2G8-F1
#
_cell.length_a   1.000
_cell.length_b   1.000
_cell.length_c   1.000
_cell.angle_alpha   90.00
_cell.angle_beta   90.00
_cell.angle_gamma   90.00
#
_symmetry.space_group_name_H-M   'P 1'
#
loop_
_entity.id
_entity.type
_entity.pdbx_description
1 polymer ?
#
loop_
_entity_poly.entity_id
_entity_poly.type
_entity_poly.pdbx_seq_one_letter_code
_entity_poly.pdbx_strand_id
1 'polypeptide(L)'
;MKEKHFNIFLAVSAVIVICLLLGIAVFLTYDYIKDRKIIDENNDFEDNLDESNITESNNTTSDEEIVCGSDYYNCEGFESYEEAKKVYDFCRNSEEVNSNEDIHGLDLDGDGIPCEGLM
;
A
#
# COMPACT_ATOMS: atom_id res chain seq x y z
N MET A 1 -58.05 5.26 -11.42
CA MET A 1 -56.85 5.82 -12.09
C MET A 1 -55.63 5.93 -11.16
N LYS A 2 -55.79 6.09 -9.83
CA LYS A 2 -54.67 6.29 -8.89
C LYS A 2 -53.76 5.07 -8.66
N GLU A 3 -54.27 3.83 -8.73
CA GLU A 3 -53.46 2.62 -8.49
C GLU A 3 -52.37 2.38 -9.56
N LYS A 4 -52.65 2.71 -10.83
CA LYS A 4 -51.67 2.49 -11.91
C LYS A 4 -50.45 3.40 -11.78
N HIS A 5 -50.65 4.64 -11.33
CA HIS A 5 -49.55 5.58 -11.11
C HIS A 5 -48.67 5.14 -9.92
N PHE A 6 -49.26 4.64 -8.83
CA PHE A 6 -48.53 4.19 -7.66
C PHE A 6 -47.58 3.02 -7.97
N ASN A 7 -48.04 2.03 -8.74
CA ASN A 7 -47.21 0.89 -9.16
C ASN A 7 -46.07 1.30 -10.10
N ILE A 8 -46.30 2.31 -10.96
CA ILE A 8 -45.26 2.86 -11.84
C ILE A 8 -44.19 3.56 -11.01
N PHE A 9 -44.56 4.37 -10.03
CA PHE A 9 -43.58 5.03 -9.14
C PHE A 9 -42.72 4.02 -8.39
N LEU A 10 -43.34 2.96 -7.85
CA LEU A 10 -42.64 1.91 -7.13
C LEU A 10 -41.65 1.15 -8.03
N ALA A 11 -42.04 0.86 -9.28
CA ALA A 11 -41.16 0.24 -10.26
C ALA A 11 -39.98 1.15 -10.63
N VAL A 12 -40.22 2.44 -10.89
CA VAL A 12 -39.16 3.38 -11.24
C VAL A 12 -38.16 3.56 -10.09
N SER A 13 -38.64 3.69 -8.85
CA SER A 13 -37.74 3.79 -7.69
C SER A 13 -36.91 2.53 -7.50
N ALA A 14 -37.49 1.34 -7.71
CA ALA A 14 -36.76 0.09 -7.60
C ALA A 14 -35.67 -0.03 -8.67
N VAL A 15 -35.96 0.37 -9.92
CA VAL A 15 -34.98 0.39 -11.01
C VAL A 15 -33.81 1.33 -10.68
N ILE A 16 -34.09 2.53 -10.16
CA ILE A 16 -33.04 3.49 -9.78
C ILE A 16 -32.14 2.90 -8.69
N VAL A 17 -32.72 2.30 -7.64
CA VAL A 17 -31.94 1.68 -6.56
C VAL A 17 -31.08 0.54 -7.10
N ILE A 18 -31.61 -0.32 -7.96
CA ILE A 18 -30.86 -1.40 -8.59
C ILE A 18 -29.68 -0.84 -9.41
N CYS A 19 -29.91 0.21 -10.21
CA CYS A 19 -28.84 0.84 -10.98
C CYS A 19 -27.75 1.44 -10.08
N LEU A 20 -28.10 2.06 -8.96
CA LEU A 20 -27.14 2.59 -8.01
C LEU A 20 -26.31 1.47 -7.36
N LEU A 21 -26.96 0.38 -6.95
CA LEU A 21 -26.27 -0.78 -6.38
C LEU A 21 -25.30 -1.43 -7.38
N LEU A 22 -25.71 -1.57 -8.64
CA LEU A 22 -24.84 -2.09 -9.69
C LEU A 22 -23.66 -1.14 -9.98
N GLY A 23 -23.90 0.17 -10.00
CA GLY A 23 -22.85 1.17 -10.19
C GLY A 23 -21.81 1.15 -9.08
N ILE A 24 -22.25 1.06 -7.81
CA ILE A 24 -21.35 0.94 -6.65
C ILE A 24 -20.57 -0.37 -6.71
N ALA A 25 -21.21 -1.50 -7.03
CA ALA A 25 -20.53 -2.78 -7.15
C ALA A 25 -19.42 -2.75 -8.22
N VAL A 26 -19.72 -2.20 -9.40
CA VAL A 26 -18.72 -2.04 -10.48
C VAL A 26 -17.57 -1.14 -10.02
N PHE A 27 -17.87 0.00 -9.38
CA PHE A 27 -16.86 0.92 -8.86
C PHE A 27 -15.91 0.22 -7.88
N LEU A 28 -16.44 -0.48 -6.88
CA LEU A 28 -15.64 -1.21 -5.89
C LEU A 28 -14.79 -2.32 -6.55
N THR A 29 -15.35 -3.06 -7.53
CA THR A 29 -14.58 -4.08 -8.24
C THR A 29 -13.49 -3.50 -9.15
N TYR A 30 -13.70 -2.29 -9.69
CA TYR A 30 -12.74 -1.62 -10.55
C TYR A 30 -11.50 -1.19 -9.76
N ASP A 31 -11.71 -0.53 -8.60
CA ASP A 31 -10.60 -0.14 -7.71
C ASP A 31 -9.84 -1.39 -7.24
N TYR A 32 -10.54 -2.43 -6.80
CA TYR A 32 -9.92 -3.71 -6.41
C TYR A 32 -9.02 -4.35 -7.49
N ILE A 33 -9.41 -4.25 -8.77
CA ILE A 33 -8.62 -4.82 -9.88
C ILE A 33 -7.44 -3.92 -10.24
N LYS A 34 -7.59 -2.59 -10.15
CA LYS A 34 -6.54 -1.63 -10.50
C LYS A 34 -5.29 -1.82 -9.64
N ASP A 35 -5.48 -2.09 -8.35
CA ASP A 35 -4.37 -2.25 -7.40
C ASP A 35 -3.56 -3.53 -7.65
N ARG A 36 -4.18 -4.57 -8.22
CA ARG A 36 -3.48 -5.84 -8.53
C ARG A 36 -2.56 -5.75 -9.74
N LYS A 37 -2.83 -4.86 -10.70
CA LYS A 37 -2.07 -4.79 -11.97
C LYS A 37 -0.66 -4.20 -11.80
N ILE A 38 -0.38 -3.50 -10.70
CA ILE A 38 0.93 -2.88 -10.46
C ILE A 38 2.00 -3.93 -10.07
N ILE A 39 1.60 -5.13 -9.62
CA ILE A 39 2.52 -6.16 -9.12
C ILE A 39 3.10 -7.06 -10.24
N ASP A 40 2.42 -7.18 -11.38
CA ASP A 40 2.78 -8.18 -12.40
C ASP A 40 3.77 -7.67 -13.48
N GLU A 41 4.10 -6.37 -13.53
CA GLU A 41 5.01 -5.81 -14.57
C GLU A 41 6.50 -5.79 -14.17
N ASN A 42 6.87 -6.22 -12.96
CA ASN A 42 8.27 -6.27 -12.52
C ASN A 42 8.91 -7.67 -12.56
N ASN A 43 8.20 -8.70 -13.05
CA ASN A 43 8.73 -10.06 -13.18
C ASN A 43 9.33 -10.32 -14.57
N ASP A 44 10.38 -9.58 -14.90
CA ASP A 44 11.26 -9.93 -16.02
C ASP A 44 12.71 -9.58 -15.65
N PHE A 45 13.31 -10.38 -14.75
CA PHE A 45 14.76 -10.47 -14.67
C PHE A 45 15.21 -11.88 -14.32
N GLU A 46 16.19 -12.31 -15.11
CA GLU A 46 16.51 -13.68 -15.48
C GLU A 46 17.03 -14.55 -14.32
N ASP A 47 16.56 -15.80 -14.34
CA ASP A 47 17.26 -16.97 -13.82
C ASP A 47 18.73 -16.95 -14.29
N ASN A 48 19.67 -16.84 -13.36
CA ASN A 48 21.01 -17.46 -13.39
C ASN A 48 21.80 -16.98 -12.17
N LEU A 49 22.13 -17.89 -11.25
CA LEU A 49 23.53 -18.12 -10.87
C LEU A 49 23.67 -19.30 -9.91
N ASP A 50 24.65 -20.11 -10.28
CA ASP A 50 25.08 -21.35 -9.65
C ASP A 50 25.53 -21.22 -8.19
N GLU A 51 25.45 -22.39 -7.57
CA GLU A 51 25.93 -22.88 -6.29
C GLU A 51 27.29 -22.33 -5.79
N SER A 52 27.39 -22.24 -4.45
CA SER A 52 28.59 -22.24 -3.57
C SER A 52 29.19 -20.90 -3.10
N ASN A 53 28.79 -20.45 -1.89
CA ASN A 53 29.58 -20.63 -0.65
C ASN A 53 28.99 -19.79 0.48
N ILE A 54 28.55 -20.47 1.54
CA ILE A 54 28.15 -19.86 2.82
C ILE A 54 29.42 -19.29 3.46
N THR A 55 29.49 -17.96 3.52
CA THR A 55 30.20 -17.25 4.58
C THR A 55 29.15 -16.41 5.27
N GLU A 56 28.98 -16.63 6.56
CA GLU A 56 27.99 -16.02 7.46
C GLU A 56 28.24 -14.50 7.57
N SER A 57 27.87 -13.80 6.51
CA SER A 57 27.43 -12.42 6.52
C SER A 57 25.92 -12.53 6.57
N ASN A 58 25.32 -12.19 7.71
CA ASN A 58 23.86 -12.12 7.85
C ASN A 58 23.34 -10.91 7.07
N ASN A 59 23.60 -10.87 5.77
CA ASN A 59 22.87 -10.02 4.85
C ASN A 59 21.78 -10.90 4.26
N THR A 60 20.79 -11.16 5.11
CA THR A 60 19.53 -11.75 4.72
C THR A 60 18.84 -10.72 3.85
N THR A 61 19.18 -10.67 2.56
CA THR A 61 18.24 -10.19 1.55
C THR A 61 17.19 -11.28 1.36
N SER A 62 16.43 -11.57 2.42
CA SER A 62 15.00 -11.80 2.22
C SER A 62 14.43 -10.43 1.95
N ASP A 63 13.52 -10.31 1.00
CA ASP A 63 12.65 -9.15 0.91
C ASP A 63 11.90 -9.03 2.24
N GLU A 64 12.52 -8.35 3.23
CA GLU A 64 11.90 -8.08 4.51
C GLU A 64 10.78 -7.11 4.21
N GLU A 65 9.56 -7.63 4.30
CA GLU A 65 8.33 -6.86 4.23
C GLU A 65 8.46 -5.68 5.22
N ILE A 66 8.43 -4.46 4.71
CA ILE A 66 8.52 -3.26 5.54
C ILE A 66 7.21 -3.14 6.32
N VAL A 67 7.27 -3.26 7.65
CA VAL A 67 6.08 -3.26 8.52
C VAL A 67 5.77 -1.85 9.01
N CYS A 68 4.69 -1.25 8.52
CA CYS A 68 4.34 0.12 8.88
C CYS A 68 3.30 0.23 9.99
N GLY A 69 2.53 -0.84 10.27
CA GLY A 69 1.42 -0.80 11.24
C GLY A 69 1.80 -0.56 12.72
N SER A 70 3.10 -0.50 13.07
CA SER A 70 3.58 -0.28 14.44
C SER A 70 5.01 0.26 14.45
N ASP A 71 5.38 0.98 15.50
CA ASP A 71 6.74 1.49 15.72
C ASP A 71 7.78 0.36 15.88
N TYR A 72 8.45 0.01 14.77
CA TYR A 72 9.45 -1.07 14.71
C TYR A 72 10.87 -0.59 14.36
N TYR A 73 10.98 0.42 13.49
CA TYR A 73 12.25 0.90 12.97
C TYR A 73 12.76 2.12 13.74
N ASN A 74 14.07 2.25 13.85
CA ASN A 74 14.74 3.41 14.43
C ASN A 74 16.01 3.73 13.64
N CYS A 75 16.55 4.95 13.81
CA CYS A 75 17.76 5.35 13.10
C CYS A 75 19.01 4.53 13.45
N GLU A 76 19.06 3.91 14.63
CA GLU A 76 20.20 3.06 15.04
C GLU A 76 20.21 1.71 14.32
N GLY A 77 19.08 1.30 13.74
CA GLY A 77 18.92 0.04 13.02
C GLY A 77 19.32 0.10 11.55
N PHE A 78 19.62 1.28 11.02
CA PHE A 78 19.98 1.46 9.61
C PHE A 78 21.48 1.64 9.43
N GLU A 79 22.04 1.03 8.39
CA GLU A 79 23.46 1.17 8.07
C GLU A 79 23.75 2.41 7.22
N SER A 80 22.72 2.97 6.58
CA SER A 80 22.84 4.11 5.68
C SER A 80 21.60 5.01 5.68
N TYR A 81 21.80 6.28 5.31
CA TYR A 81 20.71 7.22 5.09
C TYR A 81 19.73 6.72 4.02
N GLU A 82 20.22 6.11 2.94
CA GLU A 82 19.38 5.60 1.84
C GLU A 82 18.40 4.52 2.31
N GLU A 83 18.83 3.66 3.24
CA GLU A 83 18.00 2.62 3.83
C GLU A 83 16.91 3.21 4.73
N ALA A 84 17.29 4.12 5.64
CA ALA A 84 16.37 4.84 6.50
C ALA A 84 15.32 5.62 5.69
N LYS A 85 15.76 6.31 4.64
CA LYS A 85 14.89 7.05 3.74
C LYS A 85 13.91 6.16 2.99
N LYS A 86 14.34 4.97 2.56
CA LYS A 86 13.47 4.02 1.88
C LYS A 86 12.32 3.58 2.80
N VAL A 87 12.61 3.24 4.06
CA VAL A 87 11.58 2.85 5.04
C VAL A 87 10.65 4.02 5.36
N TYR A 88 11.21 5.20 5.61
CA TYR A 88 10.45 6.41 5.86
C TYR A 88 9.48 6.75 4.70
N ASP A 89 9.99 6.81 3.47
CA ASP A 89 9.18 7.12 2.29
C ASP A 89 8.12 6.04 2.05
N PHE A 90 8.44 4.76 2.29
CA PHE A 90 7.49 3.67 2.14
C PHE A 90 6.35 3.77 3.16
N CYS A 91 6.68 3.89 4.45
CA CYS A 91 5.66 3.89 5.50
C CYS A 91 4.84 5.18 5.55
N ARG A 92 5.43 6.34 5.24
CA ARG A 92 4.68 7.61 5.21
C ARG A 92 3.65 7.66 4.06
N ASN A 93 3.87 6.88 3.01
CA ASN A 93 2.96 6.80 1.85
C ASN A 93 2.16 5.49 1.79
N SER A 94 2.30 4.60 2.77
CA SER A 94 1.61 3.31 2.80
C SER A 94 0.15 3.49 3.17
N GLU A 95 -0.76 2.86 2.42
CA GLU A 95 -2.20 2.85 2.73
C GLU A 95 -2.54 2.01 3.97
N GLU A 96 -1.62 1.13 4.41
CA GLU A 96 -1.78 0.31 5.61
C GLU A 96 -1.97 1.19 6.84
N VAL A 97 -1.21 2.28 6.88
CA VAL A 97 -1.30 3.28 7.92
C VAL A 97 -2.06 4.46 7.34
N ASN A 98 -3.31 4.61 7.75
CA ASN A 98 -4.16 5.74 7.34
C ASN A 98 -3.73 7.08 7.99
N SER A 99 -2.42 7.33 8.09
CA SER A 99 -1.81 8.55 8.58
C SER A 99 -0.52 8.77 7.80
N ASN A 100 -0.39 9.94 7.16
CA ASN A 100 0.88 10.43 6.58
C ASN A 100 1.87 10.84 7.69
N GLU A 101 1.87 10.10 8.80
CA GLU A 101 2.63 10.35 10.00
C GLU A 101 3.84 9.42 10.01
N ASP A 102 4.95 9.94 10.51
CA ASP A 102 6.14 9.15 10.74
C ASP A 102 6.00 8.37 12.05
N ILE A 103 5.42 7.18 11.94
CA ILE A 103 5.15 6.31 13.10
C ILE A 103 6.44 5.88 13.81
N HIS A 104 7.50 5.71 13.03
CA HIS A 104 8.79 5.23 13.50
C HIS A 104 9.65 6.36 14.09
N GLY A 105 9.20 7.63 13.96
CA GLY A 105 9.94 8.78 14.45
C GLY A 105 11.34 8.89 13.85
N LEU A 106 11.50 8.51 12.58
CA LEU A 106 12.76 8.64 11.84
C LEU A 106 13.09 10.11 11.52
N ASP A 107 12.07 10.97 11.40
CA ASP A 107 12.12 12.41 11.10
C ASP A 107 11.56 13.19 12.31
N LEU A 108 12.43 13.44 13.29
CA LEU A 108 12.04 14.00 14.60
C LEU A 108 11.65 15.48 14.53
N ASP A 109 12.23 16.25 13.62
CA ASP A 109 11.94 17.67 13.43
C ASP A 109 10.89 17.93 12.32
N GLY A 110 10.55 16.90 11.55
CA GLY A 110 9.41 16.88 10.64
C GLY A 110 9.66 17.65 9.35
N ASP A 111 10.92 17.76 8.93
CA ASP A 111 11.32 18.51 7.75
C ASP A 111 11.29 17.66 6.46
N GLY A 112 11.01 16.36 6.60
CA GLY A 112 10.98 15.38 5.52
C GLY A 112 12.30 14.65 5.29
N ILE A 113 13.29 14.86 6.16
CA ILE A 113 14.62 14.25 6.08
C ILE A 113 14.81 13.28 7.25
N PRO A 114 14.58 11.97 7.04
CA PRO A 114 14.72 10.99 8.10
C PRO A 114 16.19 10.73 8.44
N CYS A 115 16.46 10.51 9.72
CA CYS A 115 17.74 10.06 10.24
C CYS A 115 18.94 10.86 9.71
N GLU A 116 18.87 12.20 9.75
CA GLU A 116 19.91 13.11 9.25
C GLU A 116 21.33 12.81 9.77
N GLY A 117 21.44 12.16 10.93
CA GLY A 117 22.71 11.74 11.50
C GLY A 117 23.46 10.65 10.72
N LEU A 118 22.83 10.03 9.71
CA LEU A 118 23.43 9.00 8.84
C LEU A 118 23.99 9.55 7.51
N MET A 119 23.92 10.88 7.28
CA MET A 119 24.43 11.55 6.08
C MET A 119 25.95 11.74 6.04
#